data_AF-A0A927M8Q2-F1
#
_entry.id   AF-A0A927M8Q2-F1
#
_cell.length_a   1.000
_cell.length_b   1.000
_cell.length_c   1.000
_cell.angle_alpha   90.00
_cell.angle_beta   90.00
_cell.angle_gamma   90.00
#
_symmetry.space_group_name_H-M   'P 1'
#
loop_
_entity.id
_entity.type
_entity.pdbx_description
1 polymer ?
#
loop_
_entity_poly.entity_id
_entity_poly.type
_entity_poly.pdbx_seq_one_letter_code
_entity_poly.pdbx_strand_id
1 'polypeptide(L)'
;MNYDLRDVLDSATAAAPPPRLTADDAIAAGRSLRRRRRYAWTGGTAAVAALAVAGVVSLPYLSDPAVPVDTFAAASPVVAEPVTFPTLNAPFMYSIKGYSVGPLHVSDPVFATAAYQESIVTLDGVEKQKMTNGAGTWERSYDRPAGILTVYRPGVFKPDKFSSGTPVRVHDLPGLQTEFDKQVFDMRVVENAKVQDRKQFSSRTVKVAALAWQYADGAWATLLATPVLNTADPARDLLALADKLTPAEPTVAPVPYRFGTVPAGYQLVGIGKFNPSNAGDNISEAYFSKSAVPVTNLTDRLTGDDLMPARGGGLKIIIAETAPASASDPNPHPNLRTPCQENFCDRAINDGYFAEVSDSGNRVDVVRAVTNGLVFDNPADPTTWHDAGTIGLGR
;
A
#
# COMPACT_ATOMS: atom_id res chain seq x y z
N MET A 1 -18.16 -51.22 -30.51
CA MET A 1 -18.74 -49.87 -30.32
C MET A 1 -17.71 -48.87 -30.80
N ASN A 2 -17.86 -48.37 -32.03
CA ASN A 2 -17.01 -47.30 -32.55
C ASN A 2 -17.69 -45.97 -32.20
N TYR A 3 -17.02 -45.13 -31.44
CA TYR A 3 -17.45 -43.75 -31.23
C TYR A 3 -16.98 -42.93 -32.43
N ASP A 4 -17.93 -42.33 -33.14
CA ASP A 4 -17.67 -41.40 -34.24
C ASP A 4 -17.25 -40.05 -33.65
N LEU A 5 -16.10 -39.54 -34.12
CA LEU A 5 -15.55 -38.24 -33.73
C LEU A 5 -16.49 -37.07 -34.07
N ARG A 6 -17.45 -37.28 -34.97
CA ARG A 6 -18.51 -36.31 -35.31
C ARG A 6 -19.53 -36.11 -34.19
N ASP A 7 -19.91 -37.17 -33.45
CA ASP A 7 -20.85 -37.06 -32.32
C ASP A 7 -20.26 -36.24 -31.16
N VAL A 8 -18.92 -36.25 -31.02
CA VAL A 8 -18.23 -35.42 -30.02
C VAL A 8 -18.23 -33.94 -30.44
N LEU A 9 -18.12 -33.66 -31.73
CA LEU A 9 -18.11 -32.28 -32.26
C LEU A 9 -19.51 -31.65 -32.28
N ASP A 10 -20.55 -32.41 -32.59
CA ASP A 10 -21.92 -31.90 -32.59
C ASP A 10 -22.42 -31.56 -31.17
N SER A 11 -21.90 -32.25 -30.15
CA SER A 11 -22.19 -31.92 -28.74
C SER A 11 -21.58 -30.57 -28.29
N ALA A 12 -20.51 -30.11 -28.96
CA ALA A 12 -19.80 -28.88 -28.61
C ALA A 12 -20.41 -27.62 -29.25
N THR A 13 -21.26 -27.77 -30.27
CA THR A 13 -21.93 -26.65 -30.97
C THR A 13 -23.32 -26.31 -30.45
N ALA A 14 -23.87 -27.07 -29.49
CA ALA A 14 -25.12 -26.70 -28.82
C ALA A 14 -24.90 -25.42 -28.01
N ALA A 15 -25.64 -24.35 -28.37
CA ALA A 15 -25.52 -23.04 -27.77
C ALA A 15 -25.58 -23.12 -26.24
N ALA A 16 -24.48 -22.76 -25.58
CA ALA A 16 -24.37 -22.80 -24.14
C ALA A 16 -25.42 -21.86 -23.51
N PRO A 17 -26.11 -22.27 -22.44
CA PRO A 17 -27.04 -21.39 -21.72
C PRO A 17 -26.29 -20.12 -21.29
N PRO A 18 -26.92 -18.93 -21.40
CA PRO A 18 -26.27 -17.68 -21.06
C PRO A 18 -25.72 -17.76 -19.64
N PRO A 19 -24.44 -17.38 -19.42
CA PRO A 19 -23.84 -17.47 -18.11
C PRO A 19 -24.64 -16.60 -17.14
N ARG A 20 -25.17 -17.21 -16.09
CA ARG A 20 -25.92 -16.53 -15.01
C ARG A 20 -25.03 -15.62 -14.15
N LEU A 21 -23.76 -15.48 -14.49
CA LEU A 21 -22.73 -14.75 -13.76
C LEU A 21 -22.09 -13.75 -14.72
N THR A 22 -22.10 -12.47 -14.34
CA THR A 22 -21.42 -11.42 -15.08
C THR A 22 -19.89 -11.54 -14.87
N ALA A 23 -19.11 -10.89 -15.75
CA ALA A 23 -17.66 -10.81 -15.56
C ALA A 23 -17.28 -10.18 -14.20
N ASP A 24 -18.09 -9.23 -13.72
CA ASP A 24 -17.90 -8.59 -12.42
C ASP A 24 -18.16 -9.55 -11.25
N ASP A 25 -19.15 -10.45 -11.37
CA ASP A 25 -19.41 -11.49 -10.37
C ASP A 25 -18.25 -12.49 -10.31
N ALA A 26 -17.66 -12.83 -11.46
CA ALA A 26 -16.49 -13.70 -11.54
C ALA A 26 -15.24 -13.04 -10.91
N ILE A 27 -15.06 -11.72 -11.09
CA ILE A 27 -13.97 -10.96 -10.47
C ILE A 27 -14.19 -10.83 -8.95
N ALA A 28 -15.41 -10.54 -8.50
CA ALA A 28 -15.76 -10.44 -7.09
C ALA A 28 -15.65 -11.80 -6.36
N ALA A 29 -16.15 -12.88 -6.97
CA ALA A 29 -15.99 -14.25 -6.47
C ALA A 29 -14.53 -14.71 -6.51
N GLY A 30 -13.77 -14.31 -7.54
CA GLY A 30 -12.33 -14.55 -7.62
C GLY A 30 -11.56 -13.86 -6.49
N ARG A 31 -11.87 -12.60 -6.18
CA ARG A 31 -11.28 -11.85 -5.04
C ARG A 31 -11.63 -12.49 -3.69
N SER A 32 -12.87 -12.92 -3.49
CA SER A 32 -13.29 -13.56 -2.24
C SER A 32 -12.66 -14.95 -2.04
N LEU A 33 -12.58 -15.76 -3.10
CA LEU A 33 -11.91 -17.06 -3.08
C LEU A 33 -10.40 -16.94 -2.93
N ARG A 34 -9.77 -15.86 -3.42
CA ARG A 34 -8.33 -15.60 -3.23
C ARG A 34 -8.02 -15.14 -1.81
N ARG A 35 -8.90 -14.36 -1.17
CA ARG A 35 -8.87 -14.11 0.28
C ARG A 35 -9.00 -15.43 1.05
N ARG A 36 -9.91 -16.34 0.64
CA ARG A 36 -10.03 -17.68 1.24
C ARG A 36 -8.81 -18.57 1.01
N ARG A 37 -8.14 -18.50 -0.14
CA ARG A 37 -6.91 -19.26 -0.43
C ARG A 37 -5.70 -18.79 0.39
N ARG A 38 -5.65 -17.53 0.85
CA ARG A 38 -4.68 -17.11 1.89
C ARG A 38 -4.86 -17.86 3.21
N TYR A 39 -6.07 -18.34 3.53
CA TYR A 39 -6.32 -19.20 4.69
C TYR A 39 -6.04 -20.69 4.41
N ALA A 40 -5.91 -21.11 3.15
CA ALA A 40 -5.72 -22.52 2.78
C ALA A 40 -4.26 -22.90 2.47
N TRP A 41 -3.36 -21.92 2.30
CA TRP A 41 -1.91 -22.14 2.14
C TRP A 41 -1.14 -22.18 3.49
N THR A 42 -1.88 -22.19 4.60
CA THR A 42 -1.42 -22.54 5.95
C THR A 42 -2.33 -23.66 6.43
N GLY A 43 -1.85 -24.91 6.37
CA GLY A 43 -2.67 -26.13 6.27
C GLY A 43 -3.70 -26.38 7.39
N GLY A 44 -4.81 -27.04 7.01
CA GLY A 44 -5.60 -27.89 7.92
C GLY A 44 -4.78 -29.10 8.36
N THR A 45 -5.09 -29.89 9.40
CA THR A 45 -6.29 -30.27 10.16
C THR A 45 -5.76 -30.72 11.55
N ALA A 46 -6.42 -30.61 12.71
CA ALA A 46 -7.54 -31.39 13.24
C ALA A 46 -7.61 -31.11 14.77
N ALA A 47 -8.78 -31.31 15.38
CA ALA A 47 -9.07 -31.03 16.79
C ALA A 47 -8.26 -31.85 17.81
N VAL A 48 -7.76 -31.21 18.87
CA VAL A 48 -7.49 -31.81 20.20
C VAL A 48 -7.76 -30.77 21.30
N ALA A 49 -8.25 -31.26 22.43
CA ALA A 49 -8.89 -30.56 23.52
C ALA A 49 -7.98 -29.69 24.44
N ALA A 50 -8.70 -28.85 25.19
CA ALA A 50 -8.35 -27.95 26.31
C ALA A 50 -7.14 -28.29 27.20
N LEU A 51 -6.50 -27.22 27.71
CA LEU A 51 -6.29 -27.01 29.15
C LEU A 51 -5.96 -25.53 29.42
N ALA A 52 -6.75 -24.91 30.30
CA ALA A 52 -6.59 -23.54 30.77
C ALA A 52 -5.67 -23.49 31.99
N VAL A 53 -4.74 -22.55 32.03
CA VAL A 53 -4.10 -22.08 33.27
C VAL A 53 -4.08 -20.57 33.25
N ALA A 54 -4.86 -19.97 34.16
CA ALA A 54 -4.90 -18.54 34.41
C ALA A 54 -3.74 -18.15 35.32
N GLY A 55 -2.94 -17.17 34.90
CA GLY A 55 -1.95 -16.48 35.72
C GLY A 55 -2.12 -14.98 35.55
N VAL A 56 -2.85 -14.34 36.46
CA VAL A 56 -3.01 -12.88 36.52
C VAL A 56 -1.82 -12.33 37.31
N VAL A 57 -0.97 -11.55 36.65
CA VAL A 57 0.02 -10.68 37.31
C VAL A 57 -0.45 -9.25 37.13
N SER A 58 -1.01 -8.67 38.17
CA SER A 58 -1.37 -7.25 38.26
C SER A 58 -0.19 -6.45 38.82
N LEU A 59 0.38 -5.55 38.01
CA LEU A 59 1.33 -4.53 38.46
C LEU A 59 0.58 -3.24 38.81
N PRO A 60 0.89 -2.59 39.95
CA PRO A 60 0.30 -1.30 40.30
C PRO A 60 0.91 -0.18 39.44
N TYR A 61 0.06 0.54 38.69
CA TYR A 61 0.43 1.82 38.08
C TYR A 61 0.39 2.92 39.15
N LEU A 62 1.52 3.60 39.33
CA LEU A 62 1.64 4.84 40.09
C LEU A 62 1.12 5.99 39.20
N SER A 63 0.09 6.68 39.66
CA SER A 63 -0.52 7.82 38.98
C SER A 63 0.32 9.08 39.23
N ASP A 64 0.76 9.74 38.16
CA ASP A 64 1.36 11.09 38.21
C ASP A 64 0.25 12.17 38.35
N PRO A 65 0.51 13.28 39.05
CA PRO A 65 -0.47 14.35 39.22
C PRO A 65 -0.69 15.14 37.92
N ALA A 66 -1.96 15.46 37.65
CA ALA A 66 -2.41 16.19 36.47
C ALA A 66 -1.81 17.62 36.41
N VAL A 67 -1.20 17.96 35.27
CA VAL A 67 -0.81 19.33 34.92
C VAL A 67 -2.08 20.09 34.49
N PRO A 68 -2.36 21.29 35.04
CA PRO A 68 -3.50 22.10 34.63
C PRO A 68 -3.32 22.56 33.18
N VAL A 69 -4.30 22.25 32.34
CA VAL A 69 -4.34 22.68 30.94
C VAL A 69 -5.01 24.05 30.89
N ASP A 70 -4.28 25.09 30.48
CA ASP A 70 -4.82 26.42 30.27
C ASP A 70 -5.97 26.36 29.26
N THR A 71 -7.12 26.88 29.67
CA THR A 71 -8.34 26.91 28.86
C THR A 71 -8.20 28.03 27.83
N PHE A 72 -7.94 27.68 26.57
CA PHE A 72 -7.85 28.67 25.49
C PHE A 72 -9.21 29.36 25.28
N ALA A 73 -9.20 30.70 25.26
CA ALA A 73 -10.37 31.51 24.94
C ALA A 73 -10.88 31.17 23.52
N ALA A 74 -12.18 30.90 23.41
CA ALA A 74 -12.83 30.59 22.15
C ALA A 74 -12.77 31.81 21.20
N ALA A 75 -12.03 31.69 20.10
CA ALA A 75 -12.05 32.67 19.03
C ALA A 75 -13.43 32.66 18.34
N SER A 76 -13.92 33.84 17.94
CA SER A 76 -15.16 33.98 17.18
C SER A 76 -15.08 33.22 15.85
N PRO A 77 -16.18 32.58 15.39
CA PRO A 77 -16.18 31.79 14.16
C PRO A 77 -15.98 32.70 12.95
N VAL A 78 -14.83 32.57 12.29
CA VAL A 78 -14.61 33.13 10.95
C VAL A 78 -15.25 32.17 9.96
N VAL A 79 -16.18 32.66 9.14
CA VAL A 79 -16.77 31.88 8.04
C VAL A 79 -15.66 31.65 7.01
N ALA A 80 -15.13 30.43 6.95
CA ALA A 80 -14.12 30.05 5.98
C ALA A 80 -14.72 29.98 4.56
N GLU A 81 -14.00 30.48 3.57
CA GLU A 81 -14.39 30.32 2.16
C GLU A 81 -14.38 28.83 1.76
N PRO A 82 -15.25 28.41 0.83
CA PRO A 82 -15.27 27.03 0.34
C PRO A 82 -13.92 26.64 -0.27
N VAL A 83 -13.31 25.58 0.25
CA VAL A 83 -12.06 25.03 -0.27
C VAL A 83 -12.31 24.35 -1.62
N THR A 84 -11.64 24.81 -2.67
CA THR A 84 -11.76 24.23 -4.03
C THR A 84 -10.53 23.42 -4.38
N PHE A 85 -10.71 22.15 -4.72
CA PHE A 85 -9.61 21.28 -5.17
C PHE A 85 -9.42 21.35 -6.69
N PRO A 86 -8.17 21.37 -7.18
CA PRO A 86 -7.92 21.42 -8.61
C PRO A 86 -8.34 20.11 -9.28
N THR A 87 -8.85 20.22 -10.51
CA THR A 87 -9.10 19.04 -11.34
C THR A 87 -7.77 18.52 -11.88
N LEU A 88 -7.46 17.26 -11.58
CA LEU A 88 -6.28 16.58 -12.14
C LEU A 88 -6.57 16.13 -13.57
N ASN A 89 -5.89 16.76 -14.53
CA ASN A 89 -6.07 16.50 -15.97
C ASN A 89 -5.13 15.42 -16.52
N ALA A 90 -4.13 14.98 -15.76
CA ALA A 90 -3.24 13.88 -16.11
C ALA A 90 -3.26 12.79 -15.02
N PRO A 91 -2.95 11.53 -15.35
CA PRO A 91 -2.71 10.48 -14.35
C PRO A 91 -1.43 10.78 -13.56
N PHE A 92 -1.27 10.14 -12.39
CA PHE A 92 -0.05 10.21 -11.59
C PHE A 92 0.36 11.61 -11.11
N MET A 93 -0.64 12.47 -10.90
CA MET A 93 -0.46 13.79 -10.31
C MET A 93 -0.82 13.79 -8.83
N TYR A 94 -0.14 14.67 -8.10
CA TYR A 94 -0.43 15.02 -6.73
C TYR A 94 -1.21 16.33 -6.67
N SER A 95 -2.17 16.45 -5.75
CA SER A 95 -3.00 17.66 -5.55
C SER A 95 -3.12 18.09 -4.09
N ILE A 96 -2.32 17.50 -3.22
CA ILE A 96 -2.21 17.87 -1.80
C ILE A 96 -0.74 17.96 -1.41
N LYS A 97 -0.48 18.63 -0.29
CA LYS A 97 0.84 18.72 0.35
C LYS A 97 0.77 18.11 1.75
N GLY A 98 1.93 17.77 2.32
CA GLY A 98 2.03 17.36 3.70
C GLY A 98 1.59 18.45 4.68
N TYR A 99 1.10 18.03 5.85
CA TYR A 99 0.62 18.91 6.92
C TYR A 99 0.65 18.20 8.27
N SER A 100 0.48 18.96 9.36
CA SER A 100 0.56 18.43 10.72
C SER A 100 -0.65 18.83 11.55
N VAL A 101 -1.06 17.95 12.47
CA VAL A 101 -2.13 18.18 13.45
C VAL A 101 -1.69 17.66 14.80
N GLY A 102 -1.24 18.55 15.68
CA GLY A 102 -0.61 18.14 16.94
C GLY A 102 0.58 17.21 16.66
N PRO A 103 0.64 16.00 17.27
CA PRO A 103 1.73 15.05 17.08
C PRO A 103 1.63 14.22 15.79
N LEU A 104 0.59 14.42 14.97
CA LEU A 104 0.38 13.66 13.75
C LEU A 104 0.89 14.43 12.54
N HIS A 105 1.59 13.73 11.65
CA HIS A 105 2.15 14.30 10.43
C HIS A 105 1.68 13.52 9.21
N VAL A 106 1.11 14.21 8.24
CA VAL A 106 0.80 13.69 6.91
C VAL A 106 1.95 14.08 5.98
N SER A 107 2.57 13.11 5.34
CA SER A 107 3.61 13.36 4.34
C SER A 107 3.04 14.03 3.09
N ASP A 108 3.90 14.62 2.27
CA ASP A 108 3.57 14.81 0.86
C ASP A 108 3.12 13.49 0.22
N PRO A 109 2.32 13.52 -0.84
CA PRO A 109 1.95 12.33 -1.56
C PRO A 109 3.16 11.52 -2.00
N VAL A 110 3.11 10.22 -1.70
CA VAL A 110 4.15 9.24 -1.96
C VAL A 110 3.80 8.34 -3.14
N PHE A 111 2.51 8.15 -3.44
CA PHE A 111 2.08 7.25 -4.50
C PHE A 111 0.86 7.81 -5.21
N ALA A 112 0.78 7.61 -6.53
CA ALA A 112 -0.38 7.96 -7.31
C ALA A 112 -0.73 6.88 -8.32
N THR A 113 -2.03 6.78 -8.58
CA THR A 113 -2.62 6.05 -9.70
C THR A 113 -3.43 7.03 -10.55
N ALA A 114 -4.08 6.54 -11.60
CA ALA A 114 -5.11 7.31 -12.30
C ALA A 114 -6.35 7.58 -11.43
N ALA A 115 -6.53 6.84 -10.32
CA ALA A 115 -7.74 6.85 -9.50
C ALA A 115 -7.58 7.65 -8.19
N TYR A 116 -6.39 7.68 -7.61
CA TYR A 116 -6.13 8.30 -6.31
C TYR A 116 -4.65 8.61 -6.09
N GLN A 117 -4.36 9.35 -5.02
CA GLN A 117 -3.02 9.55 -4.46
C GLN A 117 -2.99 9.11 -2.99
N GLU A 118 -1.79 8.79 -2.48
CA GLU A 118 -1.58 8.34 -1.10
C GLU A 118 -0.54 9.19 -0.38
N SER A 119 -0.78 9.47 0.89
CA SER A 119 0.20 10.01 1.84
C SER A 119 0.32 9.09 3.06
N ILE A 120 1.48 9.12 3.71
CA ILE A 120 1.73 8.39 4.95
C ILE A 120 1.41 9.29 6.13
N VAL A 121 0.75 8.74 7.14
CA VAL A 121 0.54 9.41 8.43
C VAL A 121 1.53 8.83 9.44
N THR A 122 2.32 9.68 10.09
CA THR A 122 3.22 9.33 11.19
C THR A 122 2.77 10.00 12.49
N LEU A 123 3.29 9.51 13.63
CA LEU A 123 2.96 10.01 14.97
C LEU A 123 4.27 10.26 15.74
N ASP A 124 4.39 11.44 16.33
CA ASP A 124 5.52 11.83 17.17
C ASP A 124 5.67 10.91 18.39
N GLY A 125 6.92 10.74 18.83
CA GLY A 125 7.25 9.92 20.00
C GLY A 125 7.10 8.41 19.78
N VAL A 126 6.62 7.96 18.62
CA VAL A 126 6.64 6.55 18.26
C VAL A 126 8.08 6.14 17.98
N GLU A 127 8.53 5.09 18.66
CA GLU A 127 9.84 4.52 18.41
C GLU A 127 9.97 4.14 16.93
N LYS A 128 11.00 4.71 16.31
CA LYS A 128 11.33 4.42 14.93
C LYS A 128 11.65 2.94 14.78
N GLN A 129 11.20 2.33 13.69
CA GLN A 129 11.60 0.97 13.38
C GLN A 129 13.08 0.95 13.08
N LYS A 130 13.84 0.28 13.95
CA LYS A 130 15.26 0.01 13.73
C LYS A 130 15.40 -1.20 12.84
N MET A 131 16.08 -1.03 11.71
CA MET A 131 16.58 -2.15 10.92
C MET A 131 18.09 -2.20 11.10
N THR A 132 18.53 -3.34 11.60
CA THR A 132 19.94 -3.69 11.70
C THR A 132 20.21 -4.77 10.68
N ASN A 133 21.33 -4.70 9.97
CA ASN A 133 21.81 -5.92 9.34
C ASN A 133 22.11 -6.94 10.45
N GLY A 134 21.95 -8.25 10.24
CA GLY A 134 22.26 -9.18 11.34
C GLY A 134 23.76 -9.42 11.57
N ALA A 135 24.62 -8.58 10.97
CA ALA A 135 26.00 -8.37 11.40
C ALA A 135 26.15 -7.18 12.38
N GLY A 136 25.07 -6.45 12.72
CA GLY A 136 25.09 -5.31 13.64
C GLY A 136 25.84 -4.06 13.14
N THR A 137 26.26 -4.04 11.88
CA THR A 137 27.20 -3.07 11.30
C THR A 137 26.57 -1.72 10.94
N TRP A 138 25.26 -1.68 10.73
CA TRP A 138 24.53 -0.42 10.54
C TRP A 138 23.12 -0.52 11.12
N GLU A 139 22.61 0.62 11.57
CA GLU A 139 21.25 0.79 12.08
C GLU A 139 20.58 1.92 11.29
N ARG A 140 19.39 1.66 10.73
CA ARG A 140 18.52 2.73 10.24
C ARG A 140 17.25 2.77 11.03
N SER A 141 16.80 3.98 11.32
CA SER A 141 15.59 4.26 12.05
C SER A 141 14.57 4.87 11.11
N TYR A 142 13.42 4.23 10.97
CA TYR A 142 12.35 4.71 10.10
C TYR A 142 11.06 5.01 10.87
N ASP A 143 10.31 5.99 10.39
CA ASP A 143 9.05 6.35 11.02
C ASP A 143 8.00 5.27 10.78
N ARG A 144 7.37 4.79 11.85
CA ARG A 144 6.30 3.80 11.72
C ARG A 144 5.00 4.51 11.35
N PRO A 145 4.25 4.06 10.33
CA PRO A 145 3.01 4.70 9.95
C PRO A 145 1.98 4.51 11.03
N ALA A 146 1.44 5.62 11.50
CA ALA A 146 0.21 5.68 12.25
C ALA A 146 -1.02 5.46 11.34
N GLY A 147 -0.90 5.72 10.03
CA GLY A 147 -2.00 5.52 9.08
C GLY A 147 -1.62 5.79 7.63
N ILE A 148 -2.60 5.65 6.74
CA ILE A 148 -2.51 6.00 5.33
C ILE A 148 -3.69 6.90 4.97
N LEU A 149 -3.39 8.05 4.38
CA LEU A 149 -4.36 8.92 3.73
C LEU A 149 -4.44 8.54 2.26
N THR A 150 -5.64 8.31 1.74
CA THR A 150 -5.89 8.09 0.31
C THR A 150 -6.90 9.11 -0.17
N VAL A 151 -6.55 9.90 -1.18
CA VAL A 151 -7.42 10.93 -1.76
C VAL A 151 -7.81 10.50 -3.17
N TYR A 152 -9.09 10.16 -3.34
CA TYR A 152 -9.65 9.64 -4.59
C TYR A 152 -10.13 10.77 -5.48
N ARG A 153 -10.03 10.57 -6.80
CA ARG A 153 -10.63 11.49 -7.77
C ARG A 153 -12.16 11.42 -7.71
N PRO A 154 -12.87 12.44 -8.24
CA PRO A 154 -14.34 12.42 -8.30
C PRO A 154 -14.88 11.15 -8.96
N GLY A 155 -15.91 10.55 -8.37
CA GLY A 155 -16.60 9.35 -8.89
C GLY A 155 -15.85 8.02 -8.77
N VAL A 156 -14.62 8.03 -8.24
CA VAL A 156 -13.79 6.83 -8.14
C VAL A 156 -14.21 5.94 -6.97
N PHE A 157 -14.40 6.52 -5.80
CA PHE A 157 -14.59 5.79 -4.55
C PHE A 157 -16.07 5.65 -4.18
N LYS A 158 -16.43 4.46 -3.72
CA LYS A 158 -17.71 4.14 -3.11
C LYS A 158 -17.50 3.83 -1.63
N PRO A 159 -18.12 4.59 -0.72
CA PRO A 159 -17.94 4.41 0.72
C PRO A 159 -18.70 3.21 1.28
N ASP A 160 -19.13 2.25 0.45
CA ASP A 160 -19.93 1.08 0.86
C ASP A 160 -19.25 0.27 1.98
N LYS A 161 -17.91 0.20 1.99
CA LYS A 161 -17.14 -0.45 3.06
C LYS A 161 -17.30 0.24 4.43
N PHE A 162 -17.70 1.50 4.44
CA PHE A 162 -17.91 2.34 5.61
C PHE A 162 -19.40 2.51 5.95
N SER A 163 -20.31 1.85 5.23
CA SER A 163 -21.76 2.10 5.34
C SER A 163 -22.36 1.79 6.71
N SER A 164 -21.68 0.96 7.52
CA SER A 164 -22.05 0.68 8.92
C SER A 164 -21.39 1.64 9.91
N GLY A 165 -20.66 2.64 9.44
CA GLY A 165 -19.97 3.62 10.26
C GLY A 165 -20.90 4.69 10.84
N THR A 166 -20.42 5.36 11.88
CA THR A 166 -21.06 6.53 12.46
C THR A 166 -20.96 7.71 11.49
N PRO A 167 -22.08 8.36 11.11
CA PRO A 167 -22.04 9.57 10.30
C PRO A 167 -21.29 10.70 11.02
N VAL A 168 -20.44 11.39 10.28
CA VAL A 168 -19.66 12.56 10.74
C VAL A 168 -19.70 13.65 9.68
N ARG A 169 -19.24 14.87 10.01
CA ARG A 169 -19.06 15.95 9.04
C ARG A 169 -17.64 16.50 9.09
N VAL A 170 -17.09 16.82 7.94
CA VAL A 170 -15.82 17.53 7.76
C VAL A 170 -16.09 18.70 6.83
N HIS A 171 -15.93 19.94 7.31
CA HIS A 171 -16.30 21.16 6.55
C HIS A 171 -17.71 21.09 5.93
N ASP A 172 -18.70 20.68 6.72
CA ASP A 172 -20.08 20.45 6.28
C ASP A 172 -20.26 19.40 5.18
N LEU A 173 -19.23 18.65 4.79
CA LEU A 173 -19.36 17.53 3.86
C LEU A 173 -19.58 16.22 4.63
N PRO A 174 -20.33 15.26 4.06
CA PRO A 174 -20.63 14.01 4.73
C PRO A 174 -19.38 13.12 4.87
N GLY A 175 -19.32 12.40 5.99
CA GLY A 175 -18.34 11.35 6.22
C GLY A 175 -18.91 10.21 7.06
N LEU A 176 -18.13 9.13 7.13
CA LEU A 176 -18.43 7.89 7.83
C LEU A 176 -17.18 7.43 8.58
N GLN A 177 -17.31 7.30 9.89
CA GLN A 177 -16.26 6.83 10.77
C GLN A 177 -16.56 5.41 11.25
N THR A 178 -15.57 4.53 11.20
CA THR A 178 -15.76 3.12 11.59
C THR A 178 -14.46 2.53 12.14
N GLU A 179 -14.49 1.24 12.47
CA GLU A 179 -13.32 0.47 12.82
C GLU A 179 -13.23 -0.78 11.95
N PHE A 180 -12.01 -1.14 11.55
CA PHE A 180 -11.75 -2.39 10.84
C PHE A 180 -10.94 -3.36 11.69
N ASP A 181 -11.25 -4.65 11.54
CA ASP A 181 -10.41 -5.72 12.05
C ASP A 181 -9.15 -5.82 11.19
N LYS A 182 -7.98 -5.63 11.81
CA LYS A 182 -6.67 -5.76 11.19
C LYS A 182 -5.90 -6.88 11.87
N GLN A 183 -5.43 -7.85 11.08
CA GLN A 183 -4.49 -8.83 11.59
C GLN A 183 -3.12 -8.20 11.77
N VAL A 184 -2.56 -8.40 12.96
CA VAL A 184 -1.21 -7.98 13.35
C VAL A 184 -0.45 -9.25 13.66
N PHE A 185 0.69 -9.42 12.99
CA PHE A 185 1.62 -10.49 13.29
C PHE A 185 2.53 -10.03 14.43
N ASP A 186 2.57 -10.80 15.51
CA ASP A 186 3.56 -10.60 16.56
C ASP A 186 4.90 -11.10 16.02
N MET A 187 5.73 -10.16 15.57
CA MET A 187 7.08 -10.45 15.12
C MET A 187 8.06 -10.57 16.29
N ARG A 188 7.62 -11.04 17.46
CA ARG A 188 8.55 -11.51 18.50
C ARG A 188 9.47 -12.55 17.87
N VAL A 189 10.66 -12.10 17.52
CA VAL A 189 11.79 -12.97 17.22
C VAL A 189 12.00 -13.75 18.50
N VAL A 190 11.58 -15.02 18.50
CA VAL A 190 11.98 -15.92 19.57
C VAL A 190 13.49 -16.04 19.40
N GLU A 191 14.25 -15.26 20.17
CA GLU A 191 15.72 -15.16 20.10
C GLU A 191 16.43 -16.51 20.24
N ASN A 192 15.69 -17.57 20.64
CA ASN A 192 16.21 -18.92 20.84
C ASN A 192 15.53 -20.00 19.97
N ALA A 193 14.66 -19.65 19.00
CA ALA A 193 14.07 -20.65 18.12
C ALA A 193 15.12 -21.14 17.11
N LYS A 194 15.41 -22.44 17.11
CA LYS A 194 16.28 -23.06 16.10
C LYS A 194 15.70 -22.78 14.71
N VAL A 195 16.56 -22.53 13.72
CA VAL A 195 16.18 -22.22 12.31
C VAL A 195 15.18 -23.22 11.71
N GLN A 196 15.12 -24.44 12.23
CA GLN A 196 14.19 -25.50 11.79
C GLN A 196 12.79 -25.43 12.43
N ASP A 197 12.61 -24.76 13.57
CA ASP A 197 11.30 -24.44 14.14
C ASP A 197 10.77 -23.17 13.47
N ARG A 198 10.39 -23.32 12.19
CA ARG A 198 9.88 -22.22 11.36
C ARG A 198 8.83 -21.43 12.13
N LYS A 199 9.21 -20.20 12.49
CA LYS A 199 8.43 -19.09 13.03
C LYS A 199 6.92 -19.29 12.87
N GLN A 200 6.27 -19.90 13.88
CA GLN A 200 4.83 -19.70 14.05
C GLN A 200 4.67 -18.23 14.45
N PHE A 201 4.39 -17.38 13.47
CA PHE A 201 3.96 -16.03 13.75
C PHE A 201 2.58 -16.14 14.40
N SER A 202 2.48 -15.79 15.67
CA SER A 202 1.16 -15.60 16.26
C SER A 202 0.55 -14.35 15.62
N SER A 203 -0.64 -14.50 15.04
CA SER A 203 -1.42 -13.38 14.56
C SER A 203 -2.50 -13.08 15.58
N ARG A 204 -2.73 -11.80 15.86
CA ARG A 204 -3.93 -11.35 16.58
C ARG A 204 -4.68 -10.34 15.74
N THR A 205 -6.00 -10.33 15.88
CA THR A 205 -6.84 -9.28 15.28
C THR A 205 -6.92 -8.11 16.25
N VAL A 206 -6.69 -6.90 15.76
CA VAL A 206 -6.92 -5.65 16.50
C VAL A 206 -7.89 -4.77 15.71
N LYS A 207 -8.69 -3.96 16.40
CA LYS A 207 -9.49 -2.92 15.77
C LYS A 207 -8.58 -1.72 15.44
N VAL A 208 -8.76 -1.15 14.26
CA VAL A 208 -8.11 0.11 13.87
C VAL A 208 -9.16 1.11 13.40
N ALA A 209 -9.05 2.35 13.83
CA ALA A 209 -9.93 3.42 13.41
C ALA A 209 -9.81 3.69 11.90
N ALA A 210 -10.92 4.05 11.28
CA ALA A 210 -10.97 4.44 9.89
C ALA A 210 -12.02 5.53 9.66
N LEU A 211 -11.75 6.39 8.68
CA LEU A 211 -12.62 7.50 8.29
C LEU A 211 -12.69 7.56 6.78
N ALA A 212 -13.89 7.76 6.23
CA ALA A 212 -14.12 8.14 4.84
C ALA A 212 -14.93 9.43 4.83
N TRP A 213 -14.55 10.44 4.05
CA TRP A 213 -15.31 11.70 3.96
C TRP A 213 -15.22 12.30 2.56
N GLN A 214 -16.23 13.09 2.21
CA GLN A 214 -16.16 13.92 1.01
C GLN A 214 -15.29 15.15 1.28
N TYR A 215 -14.37 15.45 0.37
CA TYR A 215 -13.54 16.67 0.41
C TYR A 215 -13.88 17.64 -0.72
N ALA A 216 -14.63 17.18 -1.73
CA ALA A 216 -15.23 17.97 -2.81
C ALA A 216 -16.42 17.18 -3.39
N ASP A 217 -17.17 17.79 -4.32
CA ASP A 217 -18.32 17.14 -4.94
C ASP A 217 -17.92 15.85 -5.68
N GLY A 218 -18.57 14.75 -5.32
CA GLY A 218 -18.26 13.41 -5.82
C GLY A 218 -16.86 12.87 -5.47
N ALA A 219 -16.05 13.61 -4.70
CA ALA A 219 -14.66 13.25 -4.40
C ALA A 219 -14.49 12.89 -2.92
N TRP A 220 -13.84 11.76 -2.67
CA TRP A 220 -13.71 11.17 -1.33
C TRP A 220 -12.26 10.99 -0.92
N ALA A 221 -12.01 11.09 0.38
CA ALA A 221 -10.77 10.68 0.99
C ALA A 221 -11.03 9.60 2.04
N THR A 222 -10.02 8.78 2.30
CA THR A 222 -10.04 7.80 3.40
C THR A 222 -8.78 7.92 4.23
N LEU A 223 -8.93 7.80 5.55
CA LEU A 223 -7.86 7.58 6.50
C LEU A 223 -8.02 6.20 7.11
N LEU A 224 -7.01 5.35 6.96
CA LEU A 224 -6.96 4.04 7.60
C LEU A 224 -5.80 4.00 8.59
N ALA A 225 -6.12 3.95 9.89
CA ALA A 225 -5.11 3.84 10.91
C ALA A 225 -4.38 2.49 10.86
N THR A 226 -3.20 2.45 11.43
CA THR A 226 -2.52 1.22 11.81
C THR A 226 -2.58 1.04 13.33
N PRO A 227 -2.21 -0.13 13.86
CA PRO A 227 -2.11 -0.34 15.30
C PRO A 227 -1.07 0.58 15.99
N VAL A 228 -0.26 1.30 15.22
CA VAL A 228 0.69 2.30 15.75
C VAL A 228 -0.05 3.54 16.26
N LEU A 229 -1.19 3.90 15.66
CA LEU A 229 -2.05 4.97 16.15
C LEU A 229 -2.83 4.48 17.37
N ASN A 230 -2.19 4.49 18.53
CA ASN A 230 -2.75 4.05 19.81
C ASN A 230 -2.86 5.23 20.78
N THR A 231 -3.54 6.29 20.34
CA THR A 231 -3.86 7.46 21.16
C THR A 231 -5.10 7.19 22.02
N ALA A 232 -5.45 8.12 22.91
CA ALA A 232 -6.64 7.99 23.74
C ALA A 232 -7.95 8.01 22.93
N ASP A 233 -7.96 8.71 21.79
CA ASP A 233 -9.12 8.81 20.89
C ASP A 233 -8.67 8.87 19.41
N PRO A 234 -8.28 7.73 18.82
CA PRO A 234 -7.82 7.68 17.43
C PRO A 234 -8.86 8.18 16.43
N ALA A 235 -10.14 8.01 16.75
CA ALA A 235 -11.26 8.47 15.95
C ALA A 235 -11.27 10.00 15.81
N ARG A 236 -11.17 10.72 16.93
CA ARG A 236 -11.06 12.18 16.95
C ARG A 236 -9.81 12.67 16.23
N ASP A 237 -8.70 11.96 16.37
CA ASP A 237 -7.47 12.29 15.68
C ASP A 237 -7.61 12.21 14.16
N LEU A 238 -8.29 11.17 13.63
CA LEU A 238 -8.56 11.07 12.19
C LEU A 238 -9.46 12.21 11.69
N LEU A 239 -10.45 12.62 12.47
CA LEU A 239 -11.29 13.79 12.14
C LEU A 239 -10.47 15.09 12.11
N ALA A 240 -9.56 15.27 13.05
CA ALA A 240 -8.70 16.45 13.09
C ALA A 240 -7.73 16.50 11.89
N LEU A 241 -7.21 15.34 11.47
CA LEU A 241 -6.45 15.23 10.22
C LEU A 241 -7.30 15.57 8.98
N ALA A 242 -8.55 15.10 8.94
CA ALA A 242 -9.46 15.38 7.82
C ALA A 242 -9.81 16.87 7.71
N ASP A 243 -10.01 17.56 8.84
CA ASP A 243 -10.25 19.01 8.91
C ASP A 243 -9.09 19.84 8.34
N LYS A 244 -7.85 19.36 8.46
CA LYS A 244 -6.66 20.07 7.95
C LYS A 244 -6.27 19.74 6.51
N LEU A 245 -7.01 18.86 5.84
CA LEU A 245 -6.74 18.56 4.44
C LEU A 245 -6.97 19.81 3.57
N THR A 246 -5.92 20.23 2.86
CA THR A 246 -5.96 21.38 1.96
C THR A 246 -5.45 21.02 0.56
N PRO A 247 -5.98 21.65 -0.50
CA PRO A 247 -5.47 21.47 -1.86
C PRO A 247 -4.08 22.09 -2.00
N ALA A 248 -3.32 21.55 -2.95
CA ALA A 248 -2.05 22.10 -3.42
C ALA A 248 -2.07 22.26 -4.95
N GLU A 249 -1.12 23.03 -5.48
CA GLU A 249 -0.90 23.10 -6.91
C GLU A 249 -0.58 21.70 -7.46
N PRO A 250 -1.24 21.27 -8.56
CA PRO A 250 -0.98 19.95 -9.11
C PRO A 250 0.48 19.76 -9.55
N THR A 251 1.12 18.71 -9.05
CA THR A 251 2.48 18.33 -9.44
C THR A 251 2.51 16.90 -9.96
N VAL A 252 3.43 16.58 -10.86
CA VAL A 252 3.57 15.20 -11.36
C VAL A 252 4.41 14.39 -10.38
N ALA A 253 4.09 13.11 -10.19
CA ALA A 253 4.87 12.24 -9.33
C ALA A 253 6.34 12.15 -9.82
N PRO A 254 7.34 12.50 -9.00
CA PRO A 254 8.73 12.40 -9.41
C PRO A 254 9.26 10.98 -9.19
N VAL A 255 10.15 10.50 -10.06
CA VAL A 255 10.84 9.21 -9.92
C VAL A 255 12.31 9.26 -10.36
N PRO A 256 13.19 8.40 -9.83
CA PRO A 256 14.63 8.40 -10.14
C PRO A 256 15.00 7.56 -11.38
N TYR A 257 14.06 7.22 -12.27
CA TYR A 257 14.35 6.40 -13.46
C TYR A 257 13.43 6.67 -14.66
N ARG A 258 14.03 6.65 -15.84
CA ARG A 258 13.36 6.73 -17.15
C ARG A 258 13.36 5.36 -17.81
N PHE A 259 12.40 5.20 -18.71
CA PHE A 259 12.21 3.97 -19.47
C PHE A 259 12.75 4.16 -20.89
N GLY A 260 13.70 3.31 -21.29
CA GLY A 260 14.07 3.18 -22.69
C GLY A 260 12.96 2.53 -23.52
N THR A 261 12.22 1.58 -22.94
CA THR A 261 11.08 0.92 -23.60
C THR A 261 10.12 0.35 -22.55
N VAL A 262 8.81 0.51 -22.77
CA VAL A 262 7.78 -0.22 -22.03
C VAL A 262 7.36 -1.42 -22.88
N PRO A 263 7.36 -2.66 -22.34
CA PRO A 263 7.02 -3.84 -23.13
C PRO A 263 5.61 -3.72 -23.73
N ALA A 264 5.43 -4.23 -24.95
CA ALA A 264 4.17 -4.14 -25.67
C ALA A 264 2.99 -4.64 -24.83
N GLY A 265 1.92 -3.85 -24.81
CA GLY A 265 0.69 -4.13 -24.06
C GLY A 265 0.74 -3.74 -22.58
N TYR A 266 1.88 -3.38 -22.00
CA TYR A 266 1.93 -2.85 -20.64
C TYR A 266 1.58 -1.36 -20.60
N GLN A 267 0.84 -0.99 -19.56
CA GLN A 267 0.49 0.40 -19.26
C GLN A 267 0.87 0.70 -17.81
N LEU A 268 1.42 1.87 -17.55
CA LEU A 268 1.65 2.34 -16.19
C LEU A 268 0.30 2.49 -15.48
N VAL A 269 0.16 1.94 -14.27
CA VAL A 269 -1.09 1.96 -13.49
C VAL A 269 -0.91 2.52 -12.08
N GLY A 270 0.31 2.58 -11.58
CA GLY A 270 0.65 3.25 -10.33
C GLY A 270 2.13 3.56 -10.26
N ILE A 271 2.49 4.68 -9.68
CA ILE A 271 3.88 5.13 -9.56
C ILE A 271 4.04 6.03 -8.34
N GLY A 272 5.23 6.04 -7.75
CA GLY A 272 5.49 6.89 -6.61
C GLY A 272 6.90 6.84 -6.07
N LYS A 273 7.11 7.70 -5.08
CA LYS A 273 8.29 7.75 -4.21
C LYS A 273 7.90 7.21 -2.85
N PHE A 274 8.69 6.32 -2.28
CA PHE A 274 8.44 5.85 -0.93
C PHE A 274 9.51 6.42 -0.02
N ASN A 275 9.10 6.89 1.16
CA ASN A 275 10.07 6.99 2.23
C ASN A 275 10.31 5.55 2.70
N PRO A 276 11.55 5.03 2.74
CA PRO A 276 11.81 3.71 3.28
C PRO A 276 11.32 3.73 4.71
N SER A 277 10.15 3.17 4.99
CA SER A 277 9.61 3.26 6.35
C SER A 277 8.75 2.10 6.79
N ASN A 278 8.31 1.23 5.88
CA ASN A 278 7.17 0.35 6.19
C ASN A 278 7.35 -1.12 5.86
N ALA A 279 8.21 -1.47 4.91
CA ALA A 279 8.31 -2.86 4.43
C ALA A 279 9.58 -3.18 3.64
N GLY A 280 10.53 -2.23 3.53
CA GLY A 280 11.70 -2.38 2.68
C GLY A 280 12.52 -1.10 2.59
N ASP A 281 13.63 -1.22 1.90
CA ASP A 281 14.59 -0.22 1.46
C ASP A 281 14.13 0.52 0.18
N ASN A 282 12.89 0.29 -0.26
CA ASN A 282 12.30 0.90 -1.46
C ASN A 282 12.15 2.42 -1.29
N ILE A 283 12.72 3.18 -2.23
CA ILE A 283 12.57 4.63 -2.35
C ILE A 283 11.66 5.05 -3.51
N SER A 284 11.34 4.13 -4.43
CA SER A 284 10.38 4.36 -5.51
C SER A 284 9.82 3.04 -6.01
N GLU A 285 8.55 3.06 -6.45
CA GLU A 285 7.94 1.92 -7.13
C GLU A 285 7.13 2.39 -8.35
N ALA A 286 7.10 1.54 -9.39
CA ALA A 286 6.15 1.64 -10.49
C ALA A 286 5.50 0.28 -10.76
N TYR A 287 4.22 0.34 -11.12
CA TYR A 287 3.40 -0.80 -11.46
C TYR A 287 2.88 -0.63 -12.87
N PHE A 288 3.07 -1.66 -13.68
CA PHE A 288 2.52 -1.75 -15.02
C PHE A 288 1.60 -2.96 -15.12
N SER A 289 0.52 -2.80 -15.88
CA SER A 289 -0.43 -3.87 -16.14
C SER A 289 -0.72 -4.00 -17.62
N LYS A 290 -0.91 -5.23 -18.10
CA LYS A 290 -1.49 -5.50 -19.44
C LYS A 290 -3.01 -5.34 -19.47
N SER A 291 -3.63 -5.45 -18.31
CA SER A 291 -5.07 -5.33 -18.15
C SER A 291 -5.40 -3.95 -17.61
N ALA A 292 -6.53 -3.40 -18.04
CA ALA A 292 -7.09 -2.22 -17.39
C ALA A 292 -7.26 -2.49 -15.89
N VAL A 293 -6.80 -1.55 -15.08
CA VAL A 293 -6.98 -1.57 -13.63
C VAL A 293 -8.28 -0.82 -13.30
N PRO A 294 -9.11 -1.31 -12.36
CA PRO A 294 -10.33 -0.61 -11.99
C PRO A 294 -10.04 0.82 -11.51
N VAL A 295 -10.66 1.81 -12.14
CA VAL A 295 -10.54 3.24 -11.76
C VAL A 295 -11.85 3.84 -11.26
N THR A 296 -12.89 3.02 -11.08
CA THR A 296 -14.21 3.44 -10.62
C THR A 296 -14.76 2.42 -9.64
N ASN A 297 -15.73 2.83 -8.82
CA ASN A 297 -16.42 1.95 -7.86
C ASN A 297 -15.46 1.28 -6.85
N LEU A 298 -14.34 1.92 -6.54
CA LEU A 298 -13.37 1.42 -5.58
C LEU A 298 -13.95 1.51 -4.17
N THR A 299 -13.88 0.44 -3.40
CA THR A 299 -14.26 0.43 -1.97
C THR A 299 -13.05 0.45 -1.04
N ASP A 300 -11.85 0.41 -1.62
CA ASP A 300 -10.55 0.48 -0.97
C ASP A 300 -9.49 0.91 -2.00
N ARG A 301 -8.31 1.29 -1.52
CA ARG A 301 -7.15 1.55 -2.37
C ARG A 301 -6.69 0.24 -3.01
N LEU A 302 -6.08 0.35 -4.19
CA LEU A 302 -5.48 -0.80 -4.86
C LEU A 302 -4.14 -1.11 -4.20
N THR A 303 -3.90 -2.38 -3.92
CA THR A 303 -2.63 -2.85 -3.37
C THR A 303 -1.73 -3.40 -4.47
N GLY A 304 -0.47 -3.71 -4.16
CA GLY A 304 0.45 -4.35 -5.11
C GLY A 304 -0.15 -5.60 -5.78
N ASP A 305 -0.97 -6.38 -5.05
CA ASP A 305 -1.67 -7.55 -5.60
C ASP A 305 -2.78 -7.20 -6.60
N ASP A 306 -3.42 -6.04 -6.43
CA ASP A 306 -4.45 -5.54 -7.35
C ASP A 306 -3.81 -4.94 -8.61
N LEU A 307 -2.64 -4.32 -8.45
CA LEU A 307 -1.86 -3.72 -9.54
C LEU A 307 -1.02 -4.75 -10.30
N MET A 308 -0.68 -5.89 -9.67
CA MET A 308 0.04 -7.01 -10.26
C MET A 308 -0.84 -8.26 -10.32
N PRO A 309 -1.65 -8.45 -11.37
CA PRO A 309 -2.41 -9.69 -11.51
C PRO A 309 -1.45 -10.88 -11.60
N ALA A 310 -1.58 -11.85 -10.68
CA ALA A 310 -0.62 -12.97 -10.58
C ALA A 310 -0.65 -14.00 -11.73
N ARG A 311 -1.17 -13.65 -12.92
CA ARG A 311 -1.19 -14.51 -14.12
C ARG A 311 -0.72 -13.74 -15.35
N GLY A 312 0.55 -13.31 -15.36
CA GLY A 312 1.23 -12.93 -16.60
C GLY A 312 0.90 -11.57 -17.21
N GLY A 313 0.49 -10.62 -16.38
CA GLY A 313 0.11 -9.29 -16.84
C GLY A 313 0.53 -8.15 -15.94
N GLY A 314 1.37 -8.38 -14.92
CA GLY A 314 1.86 -7.34 -14.01
C GLY A 314 3.38 -7.24 -14.04
N LEU A 315 3.91 -6.04 -14.14
CA LEU A 315 5.33 -5.72 -14.04
C LEU A 315 5.50 -4.70 -12.92
N LYS A 316 6.43 -4.94 -12.00
CA LYS A 316 6.77 -4.04 -10.91
C LYS A 316 8.22 -3.64 -11.01
N ILE A 317 8.49 -2.37 -10.77
CA ILE A 317 9.84 -1.84 -10.65
C ILE A 317 9.96 -1.26 -9.26
N ILE A 318 11.08 -1.58 -8.62
CA ILE A 318 11.47 -1.06 -7.31
C ILE A 318 12.83 -0.42 -7.48
N ILE A 319 12.99 0.78 -6.95
CA ILE A 319 14.31 1.32 -6.65
C ILE A 319 14.48 1.27 -5.14
N ALA A 320 15.56 0.64 -4.70
CA ALA A 320 15.82 0.40 -3.30
C ALA A 320 17.26 0.77 -2.94
N GLU A 321 17.45 1.16 -1.69
CA GLU A 321 18.78 1.35 -1.12
C GLU A 321 19.47 0.00 -0.95
N THR A 322 20.70 -0.12 -1.42
CA THR A 322 21.52 -1.31 -1.18
C THR A 322 21.83 -1.37 0.31
N ALA A 323 21.28 -2.36 1.01
CA ALA A 323 21.81 -2.74 2.31
C ALA A 323 23.29 -3.14 2.13
N PRO A 324 24.23 -2.64 2.95
CA PRO A 324 25.60 -3.14 2.97
C PRO A 324 25.65 -4.67 2.89
N ALA A 325 26.39 -5.19 1.92
CA ALA A 325 26.43 -6.61 1.50
C ALA A 325 26.78 -7.63 2.60
N SER A 326 27.04 -7.19 3.84
CA SER A 326 27.33 -8.02 5.00
C SER A 326 26.11 -8.41 5.84
N ALA A 327 24.88 -8.09 5.39
CA ALA A 327 23.67 -8.41 6.14
C ALA A 327 23.30 -9.88 6.04
N SER A 328 23.04 -10.52 7.19
CA SER A 328 22.24 -11.74 7.29
C SER A 328 20.75 -11.46 6.97
N ASP A 329 20.51 -10.74 5.90
CA ASP A 329 19.23 -10.79 5.23
C ASP A 329 19.03 -12.25 4.77
N PRO A 330 17.93 -12.93 5.11
CA PRO A 330 17.64 -14.23 4.51
C PRO A 330 17.55 -14.16 2.98
N ASN A 331 17.36 -12.97 2.40
CA ASN A 331 17.38 -12.68 0.97
C ASN A 331 18.31 -11.48 0.68
N PRO A 332 19.64 -11.61 0.76
CA PRO A 332 20.54 -10.47 0.54
C PRO A 332 20.35 -9.92 -0.89
N HIS A 333 19.67 -8.78 -0.98
CA HIS A 333 19.49 -8.04 -2.22
C HIS A 333 20.80 -7.30 -2.59
N PRO A 334 21.30 -7.39 -3.83
CA PRO A 334 21.40 -8.56 -4.70
C PRO A 334 22.73 -9.29 -4.47
N ASN A 335 22.72 -10.62 -4.60
CA ASN A 335 23.90 -11.33 -5.10
C ASN A 335 24.09 -10.95 -6.58
N LEU A 336 24.71 -9.79 -6.84
CA LEU A 336 24.98 -9.22 -8.18
C LEU A 336 25.73 -10.18 -9.13
N ARG A 337 26.12 -11.37 -8.66
CA ARG A 337 26.66 -12.47 -9.48
C ARG A 337 25.62 -13.10 -10.40
N THR A 338 24.33 -13.08 -10.06
CA THR A 338 23.26 -13.65 -10.90
C THR A 338 22.10 -12.65 -11.05
N PRO A 339 22.27 -11.58 -11.84
CA PRO A 339 21.39 -10.41 -11.80
C PRO A 339 19.97 -10.70 -12.26
N CYS A 340 19.72 -11.70 -13.11
CA CYS A 340 18.35 -12.04 -13.51
C CYS A 340 18.00 -13.50 -13.18
N GLN A 341 16.81 -13.70 -12.62
CA GLN A 341 16.15 -14.98 -12.38
C GLN A 341 14.88 -15.10 -13.25
N GLU A 342 14.10 -16.17 -13.07
CA GLU A 342 12.93 -16.47 -13.93
C GLU A 342 11.90 -15.33 -14.00
N ASN A 343 11.66 -14.66 -12.87
CA ASN A 343 10.58 -13.69 -12.73
C ASN A 343 11.03 -12.31 -12.22
N PHE A 344 12.32 -12.11 -11.95
CA PHE A 344 12.86 -10.82 -11.56
C PHE A 344 14.28 -10.60 -12.08
N CYS A 345 14.69 -9.33 -12.20
CA CYS A 345 16.06 -8.98 -12.49
C CYS A 345 16.50 -7.72 -11.72
N ASP A 346 17.63 -7.84 -11.02
CA ASP A 346 18.30 -6.81 -10.25
C ASP A 346 19.40 -6.14 -11.08
N ARG A 347 19.57 -4.83 -10.87
CA ARG A 347 20.66 -4.05 -11.44
C ARG A 347 21.15 -3.03 -10.44
N ALA A 348 22.45 -3.07 -10.14
CA ALA A 348 23.08 -2.00 -9.38
C ALA A 348 22.96 -0.66 -10.12
N ILE A 349 22.55 0.38 -9.40
CA ILE A 349 22.54 1.76 -9.88
C ILE A 349 23.86 2.41 -9.50
N ASN A 350 24.26 2.26 -8.24
CA ASN A 350 25.55 2.64 -7.66
C ASN A 350 25.79 1.84 -6.36
N ASP A 351 26.81 2.20 -5.57
CA ASP A 351 27.16 1.49 -4.33
C ASP A 351 26.05 1.53 -3.25
N GLY A 352 25.14 2.51 -3.32
CA GLY A 352 24.08 2.72 -2.34
C GLY A 352 22.69 2.33 -2.82
N TYR A 353 22.49 1.98 -4.10
CA TYR A 353 21.16 1.72 -4.66
C TYR A 353 21.15 0.64 -5.75
N PHE A 354 20.03 -0.08 -5.84
CA PHE A 354 19.73 -1.03 -6.92
C PHE A 354 18.30 -0.86 -7.44
N ALA A 355 18.05 -1.40 -8.62
CA ALA A 355 16.73 -1.55 -9.20
C ALA A 355 16.37 -3.03 -9.27
N GLU A 356 15.18 -3.41 -8.82
CA GLU A 356 14.58 -4.72 -9.05
C GLU A 356 13.40 -4.56 -10.03
N VAL A 357 13.37 -5.39 -11.05
CA VAL A 357 12.25 -5.49 -11.99
C VAL A 357 11.64 -6.88 -11.91
N SER A 358 10.37 -6.98 -11.55
CA SER A 358 9.64 -8.24 -11.34
C SER A 358 8.46 -8.37 -12.31
N ASP A 359 8.26 -9.54 -12.93
CA ASP A 359 7.12 -9.85 -13.82
C ASP A 359 6.29 -11.02 -13.27
N SER A 360 4.99 -10.79 -13.09
CA SER A 360 4.05 -11.81 -12.60
C SER A 360 3.77 -12.94 -13.60
N GLY A 361 4.38 -12.89 -14.78
CA GLY A 361 4.32 -13.90 -15.82
C GLY A 361 5.53 -14.81 -15.92
N ASN A 362 6.55 -14.62 -15.06
CA ASN A 362 7.80 -15.38 -15.09
C ASN A 362 8.51 -15.29 -16.45
N ARG A 363 8.50 -14.10 -17.08
CA ARG A 363 9.14 -13.86 -18.37
C ARG A 363 10.46 -13.15 -18.18
N VAL A 364 11.52 -13.94 -18.03
CA VAL A 364 12.89 -13.44 -17.82
C VAL A 364 13.36 -12.49 -18.94
N ASP A 365 12.92 -12.72 -20.18
CA ASP A 365 13.23 -11.87 -21.33
C ASP A 365 12.65 -10.45 -21.15
N VAL A 366 11.43 -10.35 -20.63
CA VAL A 366 10.77 -9.07 -20.39
C VAL A 366 11.43 -8.32 -19.26
N VAL A 367 11.64 -8.96 -18.10
CA VAL A 367 12.31 -8.27 -16.97
C VAL A 367 13.71 -7.86 -17.36
N ARG A 368 14.47 -8.69 -18.07
CA ARG A 368 15.82 -8.34 -18.55
C ARG A 368 15.80 -7.16 -19.51
N ALA A 369 14.87 -7.14 -20.47
CA ALA A 369 14.75 -6.04 -21.42
C ALA A 369 14.42 -4.72 -20.71
N VAL A 370 13.49 -4.74 -19.76
CA VAL A 370 13.12 -3.57 -18.96
C VAL A 370 14.30 -3.11 -18.10
N THR A 371 14.91 -4.00 -17.31
CA THR A 371 16.06 -3.68 -16.44
C THR A 371 17.21 -3.05 -17.22
N ASN A 372 17.52 -3.57 -18.41
CA ASN A 372 18.56 -3.02 -19.28
C ASN A 372 18.17 -1.67 -19.90
N GLY A 373 16.88 -1.45 -20.15
CA GLY A 373 16.35 -0.21 -20.69
C GLY A 373 16.18 0.92 -19.66
N LEU A 374 16.33 0.64 -18.37
CA LEU A 374 16.25 1.68 -17.33
C LEU A 374 17.45 2.63 -17.39
N VAL A 375 17.15 3.93 -17.29
CA VAL A 375 18.13 5.01 -17.14
C VAL A 375 17.85 5.70 -15.81
N PHE A 376 18.84 5.77 -14.93
CA PHE A 376 18.65 6.27 -13.58
C PHE A 376 19.17 7.71 -13.44
N ASP A 377 18.44 8.53 -12.68
CA ASP A 377 18.98 9.75 -12.09
C ASP A 377 19.61 9.41 -10.73
N ASN A 378 20.07 10.40 -9.95
CA ASN A 378 20.67 10.12 -8.65
C ASN A 378 19.59 9.75 -7.63
N PRO A 379 19.48 8.48 -7.17
CA PRO A 379 18.40 8.10 -6.27
C PRO A 379 18.56 8.71 -4.86
N ALA A 380 19.76 9.16 -4.50
CA ALA A 380 20.01 9.87 -3.24
C ALA A 380 19.61 11.36 -3.28
N ASP A 381 19.34 11.92 -4.47
CA ASP A 381 19.05 13.34 -4.65
C ASP A 381 17.71 13.53 -5.38
N PRO A 382 16.60 13.71 -4.63
CA PRO A 382 15.28 13.94 -5.18
C PRO A 382 15.16 15.15 -6.12
N THR A 383 16.12 16.09 -6.08
CA THR A 383 16.11 17.25 -6.98
C THR A 383 16.51 16.88 -8.42
N THR A 384 17.13 15.71 -8.59
CA THR A 384 17.50 15.17 -9.92
C THR A 384 16.39 14.32 -10.55
N TRP A 385 15.33 14.02 -9.81
CA TRP A 385 14.27 13.14 -10.26
C TRP A 385 13.38 13.88 -11.27
N HIS A 386 12.83 13.13 -12.22
CA HIS A 386 11.99 13.69 -13.28
C HIS A 386 10.53 13.28 -13.11
N ASP A 387 9.68 13.98 -13.84
CA ASP A 387 8.23 13.79 -13.83
C ASP A 387 7.81 12.48 -14.48
N ALA A 388 7.02 11.68 -13.76
CA ALA A 388 6.45 10.43 -14.26
C ALA A 388 5.56 10.60 -15.50
N GLY A 389 5.04 11.80 -15.75
CA GLY A 389 4.24 12.10 -16.95
C GLY A 389 5.03 12.02 -18.26
N THR A 390 6.38 12.01 -18.17
CA THR A 390 7.26 11.82 -19.33
C THR A 390 7.55 10.35 -19.64
N ILE A 391 7.17 9.45 -18.74
CA ILE A 391 7.40 8.01 -18.85
C ILE A 391 6.40 7.42 -19.87
N GLY A 392 6.91 7.01 -21.03
CA GLY A 392 6.12 6.35 -22.07
C GLY A 392 5.82 7.20 -23.30
N LEU A 393 6.40 8.40 -23.43
CA LEU A 393 6.32 9.21 -24.66
C LEU A 393 7.50 8.98 -25.64
N GLY A 394 8.33 7.96 -25.38
CA GLY A 394 9.35 7.51 -26.33
C GLY A 394 8.68 6.97 -27.60
N ARG A 395 8.72 7.77 -28.66
CA ARG A 395 8.22 7.46 -30.01
C ARG A 395 8.94 6.30 -30.66
#